data_AF-A0A7W5F9P0-F1
#
_entry.id   AF-A0A7W5F9P0-F1
#
_cell.length_a   1.000
_cell.length_b   1.000
_cell.length_c   1.000
_cell.angle_alpha   90.00
_cell.angle_beta   90.00
_cell.angle_gamma   90.00
#
_symmetry.space_group_name_H-M   'P 1'
#
loop_
_entity.id
_entity.type
_entity.pdbx_description
1 polymer ?
#
loop_
_entity_poly.entity_id
_entity_poly.type
_entity_poly.pdbx_seq_one_letter_code
_entity_poly.pdbx_strand_id
1 'polypeptide(L)'
;MSEENESQCPSCGDPLTPGAVYCISCGAPLLAPPEQHRPLFVDEVRGETAVPRGTRGFFFDDAPQPPPARSKGRTAPILVTIAVLVLVAGVLGFIFGKDGIGPARPEADPSTGPAASEPTTTLSVNPDAPPENQLLRISRLDTESASKLIGTWIPQLAAVGAGEGGDADWHKALNRYQEIKSDHPDVLLLDTGEWPSSYAKSGMYAVVVPYPSDTSGPALEWCVEQGLSRTHCAAKHLEVSGDPTDNYDAQ
;
A
#
# COMPACT_ATOMS: atom_id res chain seq x y z
N MET A 1 -16.26 -37.68 33.44
CA MET A 1 -15.53 -37.77 32.16
C MET A 1 -16.22 -36.77 31.26
N SER A 2 -15.68 -35.55 31.19
CA SER A 2 -16.31 -34.44 30.48
C SER A 2 -15.81 -34.45 29.05
N GLU A 3 -16.71 -34.66 28.11
CA GLU A 3 -16.46 -34.53 26.68
C GLU A 3 -16.34 -33.03 26.38
N GLU A 4 -15.11 -32.54 26.26
CA GLU A 4 -14.84 -31.20 25.72
C GLU A 4 -15.12 -31.26 24.23
N ASN A 5 -16.22 -30.64 23.81
CA ASN A 5 -16.63 -30.56 22.41
C ASN A 5 -15.66 -29.61 21.68
N GLU A 6 -14.59 -30.19 21.13
CA GLU A 6 -13.57 -29.51 20.35
C GLU A 6 -14.22 -28.95 19.06
N SER A 7 -14.44 -27.64 19.03
CA SER A 7 -15.02 -26.96 17.88
C SER A 7 -14.07 -27.04 16.69
N GLN A 8 -14.45 -27.71 15.62
CA GLN A 8 -13.65 -27.87 14.40
C GLN A 8 -14.06 -26.85 13.32
N CYS A 9 -13.10 -26.47 12.47
CA CYS A 9 -13.34 -25.55 11.38
C CYS A 9 -14.24 -26.18 10.31
N PRO A 10 -15.35 -25.53 9.91
CA PRO A 10 -16.24 -26.07 8.89
C PRO A 10 -15.65 -26.08 7.48
N SER A 11 -14.54 -25.36 7.24
CA SER A 11 -13.88 -25.29 5.93
C SER A 11 -12.73 -26.27 5.76
N CYS A 12 -11.91 -26.51 6.78
CA CYS A 12 -10.75 -27.42 6.69
C CYS A 12 -10.75 -28.57 7.69
N GLY A 13 -11.60 -28.55 8.72
CA GLY A 13 -11.67 -29.58 9.76
C GLY A 13 -10.71 -29.42 10.93
N ASP A 14 -9.81 -28.42 10.91
CA ASP A 14 -8.84 -28.21 12.00
C ASP A 14 -9.51 -27.72 13.30
N PRO A 15 -8.95 -28.06 14.47
CA PRO A 15 -9.48 -27.58 15.75
C PRO A 15 -9.39 -26.05 15.83
N LEU A 16 -10.48 -25.43 16.26
CA LEU A 16 -10.60 -24.00 16.44
C LEU A 16 -10.23 -23.62 17.87
N THR A 17 -9.46 -22.55 18.00
CA THR A 17 -9.21 -21.93 19.29
C THR A 17 -10.50 -21.30 19.83
N PRO A 18 -10.83 -21.45 21.12
CA PRO A 18 -12.02 -20.82 21.71
C PRO A 18 -11.99 -19.30 21.50
N GLY A 19 -13.05 -18.74 20.91
CA GLY A 19 -13.16 -17.31 20.60
C GLY A 19 -12.49 -16.85 19.29
N ALA A 20 -12.03 -17.77 18.45
CA ALA A 20 -11.48 -17.43 17.13
C ALA A 20 -12.56 -16.82 16.21
N VAL A 21 -12.21 -15.69 15.58
CA VAL A 21 -13.04 -14.97 14.58
C VAL A 21 -12.87 -15.58 13.17
N TYR A 22 -11.71 -16.20 12.92
CA TYR A 22 -11.35 -16.90 11.70
C TYR A 22 -10.48 -18.13 12.04
N CYS A 23 -10.39 -19.10 11.12
CA CYS A 23 -9.52 -20.26 11.26
C CYS A 23 -8.07 -19.87 10.96
N ILE A 24 -7.14 -20.09 11.90
CA ILE A 24 -5.72 -19.79 11.70
C ILE A 24 -5.05 -20.70 10.67
N SER A 25 -5.57 -21.92 10.48
CA SER A 25 -5.00 -22.90 9.56
C SER A 25 -5.38 -22.65 8.10
N CYS A 26 -6.65 -22.33 7.82
CA CYS A 26 -7.14 -22.15 6.45
C CYS A 26 -7.63 -20.74 6.11
N GLY A 27 -7.75 -19.84 7.09
CA GLY A 27 -8.20 -18.46 6.89
C GLY A 27 -9.72 -18.28 6.77
N ALA A 28 -10.51 -19.35 6.89
CA ALA A 28 -11.97 -19.25 6.76
C ALA A 28 -12.59 -18.40 7.89
N PRO A 29 -13.46 -17.42 7.58
CA PRO A 29 -14.15 -16.64 8.60
C PRO A 29 -15.19 -17.52 9.32
N LEU A 30 -15.29 -17.37 10.65
CA LEU A 30 -16.22 -18.15 11.49
C LEU A 30 -17.46 -17.37 11.87
N LEU A 31 -17.48 -16.05 11.65
CA LEU A 31 -18.68 -15.24 11.76
C LEU A 31 -19.39 -15.17 10.42
N ALA A 32 -20.68 -15.49 10.41
CA ALA A 32 -21.54 -15.16 9.29
C ALA A 32 -21.57 -13.63 9.11
N PRO A 33 -21.55 -13.11 7.87
CA PRO A 33 -21.73 -11.68 7.62
C PRO A 33 -23.02 -11.20 8.30
N PRO A 34 -23.02 -10.03 8.98
CA PRO A 34 -24.26 -9.48 9.50
C PRO A 34 -25.21 -9.25 8.32
N GLU A 35 -26.40 -9.87 8.39
CA GLU A 35 -27.45 -9.66 7.41
C GLU A 35 -27.64 -8.15 7.19
N GLN A 36 -27.49 -7.76 5.93
CA GLN A 36 -27.69 -6.41 5.45
C GLN A 36 -29.04 -5.91 5.98
N HIS A 37 -29.00 -4.88 6.83
CA HIS A 37 -30.19 -4.14 7.22
C HIS A 37 -30.78 -3.53 5.95
N ARG A 38 -31.78 -4.23 5.41
CA ARG A 38 -32.69 -3.75 4.38
C ARG A 38 -33.36 -2.49 4.93
N PRO A 39 -33.17 -1.29 4.35
CA PRO A 39 -33.89 -0.12 4.81
C PRO A 39 -35.38 -0.32 4.52
N LEU A 40 -36.18 -0.42 5.58
CA LEU A 40 -37.63 -0.30 5.54
C LEU A 40 -38.00 1.17 5.34
N PHE A 41 -37.87 1.69 4.12
CA PHE A 41 -38.54 2.94 3.75
C PHE A 41 -39.06 2.85 2.32
N VAL A 42 -40.22 2.21 2.19
CA VAL A 42 -41.20 2.56 1.16
C VAL A 42 -42.52 2.71 1.91
N ASP A 43 -42.88 3.95 2.22
CA ASP A 43 -44.27 4.34 2.32
C ASP A 43 -44.41 5.76 1.75
N GLU A 44 -44.79 5.77 0.47
CA GLU A 44 -45.85 6.58 -0.09
C GLU A 44 -46.33 7.79 0.75
N VAL A 45 -45.93 8.99 0.35
CA VAL A 45 -46.76 10.19 0.58
C VAL A 45 -46.92 10.96 -0.72
N ARG A 46 -47.97 10.59 -1.45
CA ARG A 46 -48.68 11.48 -2.37
C ARG A 46 -49.49 12.44 -1.51
N GLY A 47 -49.24 13.74 -1.63
CA GLY A 47 -49.93 14.78 -0.86
C GLY A 47 -49.64 16.19 -1.36
N GLU A 48 -50.24 16.50 -2.51
CA GLU A 48 -50.52 17.82 -3.08
C GLU A 48 -50.59 18.99 -2.05
N THR A 49 -49.89 20.10 -2.30
CA THR A 49 -50.45 21.46 -2.19
C THR A 49 -49.52 22.49 -2.85
N ALA A 50 -50.10 23.23 -3.80
CA ALA A 50 -49.52 24.38 -4.49
C ALA A 50 -49.35 25.59 -3.55
N VAL A 51 -48.38 26.48 -3.76
CA VAL A 51 -48.46 27.86 -4.34
C VAL A 51 -47.35 28.71 -3.64
N PRO A 52 -46.78 29.84 -4.15
CA PRO A 52 -46.45 30.28 -5.51
C PRO A 52 -44.93 30.61 -5.70
N ARG A 53 -44.56 30.88 -6.95
CA ARG A 53 -43.33 31.57 -7.36
C ARG A 53 -43.20 32.93 -6.65
N GLY A 54 -42.09 33.12 -5.94
CA GLY A 54 -41.66 34.40 -5.38
C GLY A 54 -40.31 34.81 -5.96
N THR A 55 -40.34 35.79 -6.85
CA THR A 55 -39.18 36.49 -7.43
C THR A 55 -38.47 37.34 -6.37
N ARG A 56 -37.18 37.08 -6.14
CA ARG A 56 -36.14 37.95 -5.54
C ARG A 56 -34.83 37.16 -5.75
N GLY A 57 -33.92 37.47 -6.67
CA GLY A 57 -33.37 38.78 -6.95
C GLY A 57 -32.63 39.25 -5.71
N PHE A 58 -31.32 38.99 -5.61
CA PHE A 58 -30.27 39.97 -5.25
C PHE A 58 -28.88 39.32 -4.96
N PHE A 59 -27.89 39.86 -5.69
CA PHE A 59 -26.46 40.04 -5.41
C PHE A 59 -25.55 38.80 -5.22
N PHE A 60 -24.86 38.44 -6.31
CA PHE A 60 -23.48 37.99 -6.27
C PHE A 60 -22.60 39.18 -5.88
N ASP A 61 -21.98 39.13 -4.72
CA ASP A 61 -20.88 40.01 -4.35
C ASP A 61 -19.60 39.42 -4.96
N ASP A 62 -19.11 40.10 -5.99
CA ASP A 62 -17.88 39.83 -6.71
C ASP A 62 -16.71 40.32 -5.84
N ALA A 63 -16.11 39.42 -5.04
CA ALA A 63 -14.91 39.74 -4.30
C ALA A 63 -13.68 39.73 -5.25
N PRO A 64 -12.88 40.81 -5.32
CA PRO A 64 -11.71 40.85 -6.20
C PRO A 64 -10.66 39.83 -5.78
N GLN A 65 -10.31 38.91 -6.68
CA GLN A 65 -9.16 38.02 -6.54
C GLN A 65 -7.86 38.85 -6.52
N PRO A 66 -6.92 38.63 -5.59
CA PRO A 66 -5.61 39.28 -5.62
C PRO A 66 -4.78 38.81 -6.84
N PRO A 67 -3.98 39.68 -7.47
CA PRO A 67 -3.21 39.32 -8.66
C PRO A 67 -2.10 38.30 -8.35
N PRO A 68 -1.76 37.39 -9.30
CA PRO A 68 -0.68 36.43 -9.11
C PRO A 68 0.68 37.14 -9.01
N ALA A 69 1.42 36.83 -7.95
CA ALA A 69 2.78 37.30 -7.75
C ALA A 69 3.71 36.68 -8.79
N ARG A 70 4.29 37.54 -9.64
CA ARG A 70 5.24 37.20 -10.70
C ARG A 70 6.62 36.92 -10.09
N SER A 71 6.98 35.67 -9.84
CA SER A 71 8.34 35.32 -9.45
C SER A 71 9.27 35.40 -10.68
N LYS A 72 10.37 36.13 -10.52
CA LYS A 72 11.34 36.43 -11.57
C LYS A 72 12.47 35.41 -11.48
N GLY A 73 12.71 34.69 -12.58
CA GLY A 73 13.73 33.64 -12.64
C GLY A 73 15.15 34.13 -12.35
N ARG A 74 15.93 33.25 -11.71
CA ARG A 74 17.40 33.29 -11.68
C ARG A 74 17.94 31.95 -12.15
N THR A 75 18.18 31.87 -13.45
CA THR A 75 18.98 30.83 -14.09
C THR A 75 20.46 31.04 -13.79
N ALA A 76 21.13 29.95 -13.40
CA ALA A 76 22.57 29.73 -13.21
C ALA A 76 23.20 30.31 -11.91
N PRO A 77 23.88 29.46 -11.10
CA PRO A 77 25.05 28.69 -11.55
C PRO A 77 25.09 27.23 -11.05
N ILE A 78 24.33 26.32 -11.67
CA ILE A 78 24.34 24.88 -11.30
C ILE A 78 25.35 24.06 -12.15
N LEU A 79 25.74 24.53 -13.32
CA LEU A 79 26.69 23.79 -14.19
C LEU A 79 28.12 23.75 -13.64
N VAL A 80 28.54 24.76 -12.86
CA VAL A 80 29.90 24.82 -12.29
C VAL A 80 30.07 23.83 -11.14
N THR A 81 29.04 23.63 -10.31
CA THR A 81 29.08 22.67 -9.19
C THR A 81 29.07 21.22 -9.67
N ILE A 82 28.30 20.90 -10.72
CA ILE A 82 28.29 19.55 -11.32
C ILE A 82 29.66 19.21 -11.92
N ALA A 83 30.30 20.15 -12.64
CA ALA A 83 31.62 19.91 -13.22
C ALA A 83 32.70 19.62 -12.17
N VAL A 84 32.66 20.31 -11.02
CA VAL A 84 33.60 20.08 -9.90
C VAL A 84 33.34 18.73 -9.24
N LEU A 85 32.08 18.35 -9.01
CA LEU A 85 31.74 17.05 -8.39
C LEU A 85 32.16 15.86 -9.27
N VAL A 86 31.99 15.95 -10.59
CA VAL A 86 32.40 14.88 -11.52
C VAL A 86 33.93 14.73 -11.52
N LEU A 87 34.69 15.82 -11.45
CA LEU A 87 36.15 15.78 -11.38
C LEU A 87 36.64 15.16 -10.06
N VAL A 88 36.02 15.48 -8.93
CA VAL A 88 36.38 14.90 -7.62
C VAL A 88 36.05 13.41 -7.55
N ALA A 89 34.87 13.00 -8.04
CA ALA A 89 34.47 11.60 -8.08
C ALA A 89 35.38 10.77 -9.02
N GLY A 90 35.79 11.33 -10.16
CA GLY A 90 36.73 10.68 -11.08
C GLY A 90 38.11 10.44 -10.48
N VAL A 91 38.62 11.38 -9.68
CA VAL A 91 39.91 11.22 -8.99
C VAL A 91 39.82 10.21 -7.85
N LEU A 92 38.72 10.19 -7.10
CA LEU A 92 38.52 9.22 -6.01
C LEU A 92 38.33 7.79 -6.56
N GLY A 93 37.58 7.60 -7.63
CA GLY A 93 37.40 6.28 -8.26
C GLY A 93 38.69 5.69 -8.83
N PHE A 94 39.61 6.52 -9.29
CA PHE A 94 40.90 6.07 -9.85
C PHE A 94 41.91 5.61 -8.79
N ILE A 95 41.81 6.12 -7.55
CA ILE A 95 42.75 5.78 -6.48
C ILE A 95 42.37 4.47 -5.76
N PHE A 96 41.07 4.14 -5.69
CA PHE A 96 40.60 2.93 -4.98
C PHE A 96 40.32 1.72 -5.89
N GLY A 97 40.48 1.87 -7.21
CA GLY A 97 40.24 0.82 -8.20
C GLY A 97 41.47 0.00 -8.59
N LYS A 98 42.30 -0.45 -7.63
CA LYS A 98 43.33 -1.46 -7.93
C LYS A 98 43.69 -2.25 -6.68
N ASP A 99 43.21 -3.49 -6.64
CA ASP A 99 43.90 -4.72 -6.21
C ASP A 99 42.86 -5.73 -5.69
N GLY A 100 42.50 -6.69 -6.54
CA GLY A 100 41.91 -7.95 -6.07
C GLY A 100 43.00 -8.86 -5.52
N ILE A 101 42.67 -9.71 -4.54
CA ILE A 101 43.30 -10.99 -4.16
C ILE A 101 42.39 -11.65 -3.11
N GLY A 102 41.74 -12.78 -3.44
CA GLY A 102 41.53 -13.87 -2.47
C GLY A 102 42.83 -14.71 -2.42
N PRO A 103 43.15 -15.50 -1.37
CA PRO A 103 42.31 -16.51 -0.70
C PRO A 103 42.39 -16.38 0.85
N ALA A 104 41.82 -17.17 1.76
CA ALA A 104 41.83 -18.61 1.89
C ALA A 104 40.88 -19.09 3.01
N ARG A 105 40.39 -20.31 2.81
CA ARG A 105 39.67 -21.20 3.73
C ARG A 105 40.58 -21.67 4.88
N PRO A 106 40.07 -21.71 6.12
CA PRO A 106 40.52 -22.69 7.10
C PRO A 106 39.54 -23.88 7.15
N GLU A 107 40.13 -25.06 7.02
CA GLU A 107 39.50 -26.37 7.14
C GLU A 107 39.37 -26.74 8.63
N ALA A 108 38.16 -27.19 9.01
CA ALA A 108 37.77 -28.15 10.04
C ALA A 108 38.21 -28.00 11.53
N ASP A 109 37.21 -28.12 12.42
CA ASP A 109 37.21 -29.18 13.44
C ASP A 109 35.77 -29.61 13.79
N PRO A 110 35.49 -30.91 14.07
CA PRO A 110 34.14 -31.43 14.29
C PRO A 110 33.79 -31.42 15.79
N SER A 111 32.84 -30.58 16.19
CA SER A 111 32.25 -30.65 17.52
C SER A 111 30.89 -31.33 17.46
N THR A 112 30.89 -32.64 17.70
CA THR A 112 29.71 -33.43 18.05
C THR A 112 29.10 -32.88 19.35
N GLY A 113 28.04 -32.10 19.21
CA GLY A 113 27.05 -31.84 20.26
C GLY A 113 25.67 -32.27 19.75
N PRO A 114 24.74 -32.75 20.60
CA PRO A 114 23.39 -33.01 20.17
C PRO A 114 22.76 -31.66 19.80
N ALA A 115 22.68 -31.38 18.50
CA ALA A 115 21.92 -30.27 17.96
C ALA A 115 20.46 -30.49 18.34
N ALA A 116 20.01 -29.77 19.36
CA ALA A 116 18.60 -29.45 19.53
C ALA A 116 18.13 -28.92 18.18
N SER A 117 17.25 -29.68 17.53
CA SER A 117 16.56 -29.23 16.32
C SER A 117 15.53 -28.18 16.74
N GLU A 118 16.01 -26.99 17.05
CA GLU A 118 15.15 -25.81 17.00
C GLU A 118 14.84 -25.58 15.52
N PRO A 119 13.57 -25.61 15.10
CA PRO A 119 13.22 -25.22 13.75
C PRO A 119 13.56 -23.74 13.63
N THR A 120 14.74 -23.46 13.07
CA THR A 120 15.03 -22.17 12.48
C THR A 120 14.13 -22.08 11.26
N THR A 121 12.92 -21.54 11.44
CA THR A 121 12.13 -21.01 10.33
C THR A 121 12.89 -19.80 9.79
N THR A 122 13.96 -20.08 9.05
CA THR A 122 14.38 -19.19 7.98
C THR A 122 13.17 -19.12 7.07
N LEU A 123 12.56 -17.94 6.98
CA LEU A 123 11.53 -17.62 6.00
C LEU A 123 12.14 -17.78 4.60
N SER A 124 12.38 -19.02 4.18
CA SER A 124 12.91 -19.36 2.87
C SER A 124 11.89 -18.88 1.85
N VAL A 125 12.26 -17.82 1.12
CA VAL A 125 11.49 -17.35 -0.04
C VAL A 125 11.55 -18.51 -1.03
N ASN A 126 10.46 -19.24 -1.23
CA ASN A 126 10.35 -20.13 -2.37
C ASN A 126 10.11 -19.25 -3.60
N PRO A 127 11.09 -19.03 -4.50
CA PRO A 127 10.91 -18.18 -5.67
C PRO A 127 9.93 -18.80 -6.69
N ASP A 128 9.65 -20.10 -6.57
CA ASP A 128 8.77 -20.85 -7.45
C ASP A 128 7.32 -20.93 -6.93
N ALA A 129 6.98 -20.22 -5.85
CA ALA A 129 5.61 -20.14 -5.37
C ALA A 129 4.71 -19.43 -6.41
N PRO A 130 3.40 -19.78 -6.49
CA PRO A 130 2.46 -19.06 -7.34
C PRO A 130 2.51 -17.54 -7.11
N PRO A 131 2.39 -16.69 -8.15
CA PRO A 131 2.60 -15.25 -8.04
C PRO A 131 1.75 -14.56 -6.96
N GLU A 132 0.51 -15.01 -6.77
CA GLU A 132 -0.40 -14.54 -5.72
C GLU A 132 0.14 -14.82 -4.30
N ASN A 133 0.77 -15.97 -4.09
CA ASN A 133 1.39 -16.33 -2.81
C ASN A 133 2.67 -15.51 -2.57
N GLN A 134 3.38 -15.15 -3.63
CA GLN A 134 4.53 -14.24 -3.52
C GLN A 134 4.08 -12.85 -3.07
N LEU A 135 3.07 -12.27 -3.73
CA LEU A 135 2.51 -10.97 -3.35
C LEU A 135 1.95 -10.98 -1.91
N LEU A 136 1.21 -12.01 -1.52
CA LEU A 136 0.71 -12.16 -0.15
C LEU A 136 1.84 -12.21 0.88
N ARG A 137 2.92 -12.93 0.58
CA ARG A 137 4.07 -13.02 1.48
C ARG A 137 4.78 -11.67 1.60
N ILE A 138 4.94 -10.95 0.49
CA ILE A 138 5.52 -9.61 0.47
C ILE A 138 4.66 -8.65 1.29
N SER A 139 3.35 -8.62 1.06
CA SER A 139 2.47 -7.68 1.77
C SER A 139 2.50 -7.89 3.28
N ARG A 140 2.53 -9.15 3.74
CA ARG A 140 2.67 -9.48 5.17
C ARG A 140 3.98 -9.01 5.78
N LEU A 141 5.07 -8.99 5.01
CA LEU A 141 6.36 -8.46 5.47
C LEU A 141 6.32 -6.93 5.55
N ASP A 142 5.58 -6.28 4.66
CA ASP A 142 5.47 -4.83 4.59
C ASP A 142 4.45 -4.25 5.60
N THR A 143 3.54 -5.07 6.15
CA THR A 143 2.47 -4.64 7.08
C THR A 143 2.99 -3.80 8.26
N GLU A 144 4.11 -4.18 8.90
CA GLU A 144 4.65 -3.44 10.04
C GLU A 144 5.17 -2.04 9.62
N SER A 145 5.73 -1.93 8.43
CA SER A 145 6.19 -0.64 7.89
C SER A 145 5.01 0.22 7.47
N ALA A 146 3.99 -0.38 6.85
CA ALA A 146 2.79 0.30 6.42
C ALA A 146 1.95 0.83 7.60
N SER A 147 1.88 0.10 8.72
CA SER A 147 1.13 0.53 9.91
C SER A 147 1.67 1.82 10.55
N LYS A 148 2.95 2.15 10.31
CA LYS A 148 3.56 3.41 10.78
C LYS A 148 3.06 4.65 10.00
N LEU A 149 2.35 4.43 8.90
CA LEU A 149 1.82 5.48 8.02
C LEU A 149 0.33 5.76 8.27
N ILE A 150 -0.30 5.09 9.25
CA ILE A 150 -1.71 5.32 9.61
C ILE A 150 -1.92 6.79 9.99
N GLY A 151 -3.00 7.39 9.49
CA GLY A 151 -3.37 8.80 9.69
C GLY A 151 -2.61 9.77 8.78
N THR A 152 -1.96 9.27 7.72
CA THR A 152 -1.21 10.11 6.77
C THR A 152 -1.63 9.85 5.34
N TRP A 153 -1.44 10.88 4.50
CA TRP A 153 -1.54 10.78 3.05
C TRP A 153 -0.22 10.30 2.47
N ILE A 154 -0.27 9.37 1.53
CA ILE A 154 0.89 8.80 0.84
C ILE A 154 0.64 8.64 -0.66
N PRO A 155 1.69 8.64 -1.50
CA PRO A 155 1.58 8.30 -2.92
C PRO A 155 1.31 6.80 -3.11
N GLN A 156 0.36 6.47 -3.98
CA GLN A 156 0.09 5.13 -4.47
C GLN A 156 0.37 5.06 -5.98
N LEU A 157 1.28 4.17 -6.37
CA LEU A 157 1.78 4.02 -7.75
C LEU A 157 0.92 3.09 -8.60
N ALA A 158 0.33 2.08 -7.96
CA ALA A 158 -0.48 1.09 -8.65
C ALA A 158 -1.46 0.39 -7.70
N ALA A 159 -2.48 -0.22 -8.29
CA ALA A 159 -3.20 -1.35 -7.73
C ALA A 159 -2.97 -2.55 -8.66
N VAL A 160 -2.54 -3.69 -8.11
CA VAL A 160 -2.24 -4.92 -8.86
C VAL A 160 -3.06 -6.09 -8.32
N GLY A 161 -3.30 -7.11 -9.15
CA GLY A 161 -4.05 -8.31 -8.76
C GLY A 161 -5.50 -8.33 -9.21
N ALA A 162 -6.19 -9.43 -8.90
CA ALA A 162 -7.45 -9.84 -9.53
C ALA A 162 -8.74 -9.29 -8.91
N GLY A 163 -8.65 -8.37 -7.94
CA GLY A 163 -9.84 -7.80 -7.28
C GLY A 163 -10.71 -6.94 -8.20
N GLU A 164 -11.72 -6.28 -7.64
CA GLU A 164 -12.76 -5.63 -8.43
C GLU A 164 -12.24 -4.44 -9.28
N GLY A 165 -12.03 -4.67 -10.58
CA GLY A 165 -11.43 -3.70 -11.51
C GLY A 165 -9.92 -3.90 -11.74
N GLY A 166 -9.34 -4.96 -11.15
CA GLY A 166 -7.96 -5.37 -11.32
C GLY A 166 -7.76 -6.40 -12.43
N ASP A 167 -6.49 -6.78 -12.64
CA ASP A 167 -6.08 -7.76 -13.63
C ASP A 167 -6.06 -9.17 -13.02
N ALA A 168 -6.83 -10.10 -13.58
CA ALA A 168 -6.89 -11.47 -13.11
C ALA A 168 -5.62 -12.29 -13.40
N ASP A 169 -4.71 -11.77 -14.22
CA ASP A 169 -3.40 -12.38 -14.47
C ASP A 169 -2.42 -12.05 -13.34
N TRP A 170 -2.27 -13.00 -12.42
CA TRP A 170 -1.35 -12.88 -11.28
C TRP A 170 0.14 -12.80 -11.67
N HIS A 171 0.55 -13.37 -12.80
CA HIS A 171 1.92 -13.21 -13.29
C HIS A 171 2.16 -11.77 -13.71
N LYS A 172 1.21 -11.16 -14.43
CA LYS A 172 1.28 -9.75 -14.81
C LYS A 172 1.25 -8.83 -13.59
N ALA A 173 0.44 -9.15 -12.57
CA ALA A 173 0.42 -8.42 -11.31
C ALA A 173 1.79 -8.44 -10.60
N LEU A 174 2.41 -9.62 -10.47
CA LEU A 174 3.73 -9.76 -9.85
C LEU A 174 4.82 -9.04 -10.66
N ASN A 175 4.84 -9.20 -11.99
CA ASN A 175 5.78 -8.49 -12.86
C ASN A 175 5.64 -6.97 -12.71
N ARG A 176 4.39 -6.46 -12.68
CA ARG A 176 4.14 -5.02 -12.50
C ARG A 176 4.66 -4.53 -11.15
N TYR A 177 4.47 -5.29 -10.08
CA TYR A 177 5.05 -4.96 -8.77
C TYR A 177 6.59 -4.95 -8.83
N GLN A 178 7.21 -5.94 -9.45
CA GLN A 178 8.67 -6.05 -9.55
C GLN A 178 9.29 -4.90 -10.36
N GLU A 179 8.65 -4.48 -11.45
CA GLU A 179 9.04 -3.28 -12.20
C GLU A 179 9.04 -2.05 -11.31
N ILE A 180 7.92 -1.81 -10.59
CA ILE A 180 7.81 -0.67 -9.68
C ILE A 180 8.85 -0.75 -8.55
N LYS A 181 9.09 -1.94 -7.98
CA LYS A 181 10.08 -2.15 -6.91
C LYS A 181 11.51 -1.93 -7.40
N SER A 182 11.79 -2.17 -8.67
CA SER A 182 13.08 -1.87 -9.29
C SER A 182 13.31 -0.36 -9.40
N ASP A 183 12.28 0.40 -9.81
CA ASP A 183 12.35 1.85 -9.97
C ASP A 183 12.24 2.61 -8.64
N HIS A 184 11.48 2.07 -7.69
CA HIS A 184 11.22 2.61 -6.36
C HIS A 184 11.47 1.54 -5.27
N PRO A 185 12.73 1.34 -4.83
CA PRO A 185 13.11 0.24 -3.94
C PRO A 185 12.47 0.27 -2.55
N ASP A 186 11.93 1.41 -2.13
CA ASP A 186 11.31 1.66 -0.84
C ASP A 186 9.79 1.42 -0.81
N VAL A 187 9.16 1.09 -1.95
CA VAL A 187 7.71 0.86 -1.97
C VAL A 187 7.29 -0.29 -1.07
N LEU A 188 6.12 -0.12 -0.47
CA LEU A 188 5.44 -1.11 0.34
C LEU A 188 4.26 -1.69 -0.45
N LEU A 189 3.99 -2.97 -0.25
CA LEU A 189 2.83 -3.66 -0.81
C LEU A 189 1.77 -3.85 0.28
N LEU A 190 0.57 -3.31 0.07
CA LEU A 190 -0.54 -3.43 1.00
C LEU A 190 -1.60 -4.36 0.41
N ASP A 191 -2.03 -5.38 1.18
CA ASP A 191 -3.24 -6.13 0.84
C ASP A 191 -4.47 -5.27 1.13
N THR A 192 -5.22 -4.88 0.11
CA THR A 192 -6.40 -4.01 0.26
C THR A 192 -7.49 -4.62 1.15
N GLY A 193 -7.52 -5.95 1.32
CA GLY A 193 -8.44 -6.62 2.24
C GLY A 193 -8.14 -6.38 3.72
N GLU A 194 -6.88 -6.10 4.06
CA GLU A 194 -6.44 -5.80 5.44
C GLU A 194 -6.58 -4.32 5.81
N TRP A 195 -6.96 -3.48 4.83
CA TRP A 195 -7.07 -2.03 4.97
C TRP A 195 -8.46 -1.52 4.54
N PRO A 196 -9.56 -2.05 5.10
CA PRO A 196 -10.92 -1.77 4.61
C PRO A 196 -11.35 -0.30 4.80
N SER A 197 -10.77 0.39 5.78
CA SER A 197 -11.04 1.82 6.02
C SER A 197 -10.22 2.71 5.08
N SER A 198 -9.17 2.18 4.45
CA SER A 198 -8.44 2.89 3.40
C SER A 198 -9.03 2.55 2.02
N TYR A 199 -9.36 1.29 1.75
CA TYR A 199 -9.76 0.82 0.43
C TYR A 199 -11.19 0.26 0.44
N ALA A 200 -12.05 0.84 -0.40
CA ALA A 200 -13.41 0.36 -0.58
C ALA A 200 -13.49 -1.03 -1.23
N LYS A 201 -12.43 -1.45 -1.94
CA LYS A 201 -12.36 -2.69 -2.70
C LYS A 201 -11.23 -3.55 -2.18
N SER A 202 -11.53 -4.82 -1.88
CA SER A 202 -10.58 -5.84 -1.47
C SER A 202 -10.14 -6.73 -2.65
N GLY A 203 -9.19 -7.64 -2.40
CA GLY A 203 -8.71 -8.61 -3.39
C GLY A 203 -7.65 -8.07 -4.36
N MET A 204 -7.16 -6.85 -4.13
CA MET A 204 -6.02 -6.26 -4.83
C MET A 204 -4.87 -5.97 -3.86
N TYR A 205 -3.70 -5.67 -4.41
CA TYR A 205 -2.58 -5.11 -3.66
C TYR A 205 -2.31 -3.68 -4.12
N ALA A 206 -2.20 -2.75 -3.17
CA ALA A 206 -1.78 -1.39 -3.45
C ALA A 206 -0.25 -1.27 -3.30
N VAL A 207 0.41 -0.69 -4.30
CA VAL A 207 1.85 -0.39 -4.26
C VAL A 207 2.01 1.06 -3.86
N VAL A 208 2.52 1.32 -2.66
CA VAL A 208 2.57 2.65 -2.06
C VAL A 208 3.99 3.06 -1.71
N VAL A 209 4.22 4.37 -1.64
CA VAL A 209 5.51 4.96 -1.27
C VAL A 209 5.40 5.45 0.16
N PRO A 210 6.35 5.15 1.06
CA PRO A 210 6.33 5.59 2.45
C PRO A 210 6.75 7.08 2.58
N TYR A 211 5.99 7.96 1.92
CA TYR A 211 6.15 9.42 1.95
C TYR A 211 4.94 10.06 2.65
N PRO A 212 4.91 10.07 4.00
CA PRO A 212 3.77 10.56 4.76
C PRO A 212 3.62 12.07 4.69
N SER A 213 2.38 12.54 4.52
CA SER A 213 2.01 13.96 4.61
C SER A 213 0.67 14.18 5.31
N ASP A 214 0.48 15.36 5.88
CA ASP A 214 -0.75 15.72 6.61
C ASP A 214 -1.96 15.95 5.70
N THR A 215 -1.72 16.23 4.42
CA THR A 215 -2.75 16.46 3.39
C THR A 215 -2.38 15.72 2.10
N SER A 216 -3.33 15.59 1.18
CA SER A 216 -3.10 14.95 -0.12
C SER A 216 -2.11 15.71 -1.01
N GLY A 217 -2.02 17.04 -0.86
CA GLY A 217 -1.22 17.93 -1.70
C GLY A 217 0.25 17.49 -1.87
N PRO A 218 1.02 17.32 -0.79
CA PRO A 218 2.42 16.88 -0.88
C PRO A 218 2.59 15.48 -1.50
N ALA A 219 1.65 14.56 -1.30
CA ALA A 219 1.69 13.24 -1.93
C ALA A 219 1.45 13.33 -3.46
N LEU A 220 0.54 14.21 -3.90
CA LEU A 220 0.32 14.49 -5.32
C LEU A 220 1.49 15.25 -5.95
N GLU A 221 2.11 16.18 -5.22
CA GLU A 221 3.32 16.87 -5.68
C GLU A 221 4.47 15.89 -5.89
N TRP A 222 4.66 14.93 -4.97
CA TRP A 222 5.61 13.84 -5.15
C TRP A 222 5.34 13.05 -6.45
N CYS A 223 4.08 12.74 -6.75
CA CYS A 223 3.72 12.07 -8.01
C CYS A 223 4.18 12.86 -9.25
N VAL A 224 3.96 14.19 -9.24
CA VAL A 224 4.37 15.08 -10.34
C VAL A 224 5.88 15.13 -10.46
N GLU A 225 6.61 15.22 -9.35
CA GLU A 225 8.07 15.25 -9.32
C GLU A 225 8.70 13.96 -9.88
N GLN A 226 8.05 12.80 -9.66
CA GLN A 226 8.46 11.53 -10.28
C GLN A 226 8.07 11.42 -11.76
N GLY A 227 7.41 12.43 -12.35
CA GLY A 227 6.95 12.40 -13.74
C GLY A 227 5.78 11.43 -13.96
N LEU A 228 5.04 11.07 -12.90
CA LEU A 228 3.95 10.10 -12.96
C LEU A 228 2.62 10.80 -13.27
N SER A 229 1.94 10.33 -14.31
CA SER A 229 0.65 10.86 -14.72
C SER A 229 -0.48 10.53 -13.72
N ARG A 230 -1.63 11.17 -13.89
CA ARG A 230 -2.86 10.96 -13.09
C ARG A 230 -3.33 9.50 -13.02
N THR A 231 -3.04 8.69 -14.03
CA THR A 231 -3.40 7.26 -14.07
C THR A 231 -2.32 6.34 -13.52
N HIS A 232 -1.16 6.90 -13.15
CA HIS A 232 0.01 6.16 -12.67
C HIS A 232 0.43 6.57 -11.25
N CYS A 233 -0.26 7.53 -10.63
CA CYS A 233 -0.05 7.89 -9.24
C CYS A 233 -1.24 8.69 -8.69
N ALA A 234 -1.68 8.35 -7.48
CA ALA A 234 -2.71 9.06 -6.74
C ALA A 234 -2.32 9.18 -5.26
N ALA A 235 -2.90 10.14 -4.54
CA ALA A 235 -2.74 10.24 -3.10
C ALA A 235 -3.77 9.37 -2.39
N LYS A 236 -3.29 8.62 -1.40
CA LYS A 236 -4.07 7.69 -0.60
C LYS A 236 -3.92 8.03 0.86
N HIS A 237 -5.04 8.20 1.57
CA HIS A 237 -5.01 8.32 3.02
C HIS A 237 -5.08 6.93 3.65
N LEU A 238 -4.13 6.60 4.53
CA LEU A 238 -4.11 5.31 5.20
C LEU A 238 -4.81 5.39 6.56
N GLU A 239 -5.87 4.61 6.68
CA GLU A 239 -6.70 4.49 7.87
C GLU A 239 -7.05 3.04 8.16
N VAL A 240 -7.25 2.74 9.45
CA VAL A 240 -7.73 1.45 9.95
C VAL A 240 -9.17 1.50 10.45
N SER A 241 -9.75 2.69 10.58
CA SER A 241 -11.17 2.89 10.92
C SER A 241 -11.79 4.03 10.11
N GLY A 242 -13.10 3.96 9.87
CA GLY A 242 -13.84 5.02 9.16
C GLY A 242 -14.26 4.64 7.74
N ASP A 243 -14.85 5.59 7.03
CA ASP A 243 -15.34 5.40 5.65
C ASP A 243 -14.18 5.61 4.65
N PRO A 244 -13.91 4.66 3.73
CA PRO A 244 -12.83 4.76 2.75
C PRO A 244 -13.07 5.77 1.63
N THR A 245 -14.28 6.33 1.48
CA THR A 245 -14.62 7.23 0.36
C THR A 245 -13.88 8.56 0.37
N ASP A 246 -13.48 9.05 1.55
CA ASP A 246 -12.70 10.30 1.69
C ASP A 246 -11.19 10.08 1.68
N ASN A 247 -10.73 8.83 1.50
CA ASN A 247 -9.32 8.43 1.63
C ASN A 247 -8.60 8.32 0.26
N TYR A 248 -9.03 9.10 -0.72
CA TYR A 248 -8.48 9.10 -2.08
C TYR A 248 -8.52 10.49 -2.70
N ASP A 249 -7.41 10.90 -3.29
CA ASP A 249 -7.31 12.13 -4.07
C ASP A 249 -6.45 11.87 -5.32
N ALA A 250 -6.86 12.44 -6.45
CA ALA A 250 -6.23 12.24 -7.75
C ALA A 250 -5.78 13.56 -8.35
N GLN A 251 -4.64 13.54 -9.03
CA GLN A 251 -4.06 14.68 -9.74
C GLN A 251 -5.02 15.30 -10.78
#